data_AF-A0A1N7IGX4-F1
#
_entry.id   AF-A0A1N7IGX4-F1
#
_cell.length_a   1.000
_cell.length_b   1.000
_cell.length_c   1.000
_cell.angle_alpha   90.00
_cell.angle_beta   90.00
_cell.angle_gamma   90.00
#
_symmetry.space_group_name_H-M   'P 1'
#
loop_
_entity.id
_entity.type
_entity.pdbx_description
1 polymer ?
#
loop_
_entity_poly.entity_id
_entity_poly.type
_entity_poly.pdbx_seq_one_letter_code
_entity_poly.pdbx_strand_id
1 'polypeptide(L)' 'MRKIVLLIILALAAYSCGGSNNSESCTYNGHVLYVGEKGGCYYFSSGGSKEYVDKNYCKECN' A
#
# COMPACT_ATOMS: atom_id res chain seq x y z
N MET A 1 -25.54 -11.26 -32.09
CA MET A 1 -25.11 -12.42 -31.29
C MET A 1 -23.61 -12.37 -30.94
N ARG A 2 -22.66 -12.50 -31.89
CA ARG A 2 -21.21 -12.54 -31.59
C ARG A 2 -20.61 -11.24 -31.04
N LYS A 3 -21.15 -10.08 -31.44
CA LYS A 3 -20.76 -8.76 -30.90
C LYS A 3 -21.24 -8.53 -29.46
N ILE A 4 -22.31 -9.20 -29.05
CA ILE A 4 -22.85 -9.13 -27.67
C ILE A 4 -21.91 -9.89 -26.73
N VAL A 5 -21.31 -11.00 -27.18
CA VAL A 5 -20.31 -11.77 -26.42
C VAL A 5 -19.06 -10.94 -26.11
N LEU A 6 -18.59 -10.12 -27.06
CA LEU A 6 -17.43 -9.22 -26.85
C LEU A 6 -17.70 -8.14 -25.80
N LEU A 7 -18.94 -7.64 -25.71
CA LEU A 7 -19.32 -6.63 -24.72
C LEU A 7 -19.42 -7.21 -23.30
N ILE A 8 -19.77 -8.48 -23.15
CA ILE A 8 -19.83 -9.17 -21.85
C ILE A 8 -18.43 -9.42 -21.27
N ILE A 9 -17.43 -9.74 -22.12
CA ILE A 9 -16.05 -9.96 -21.67
C ILE A 9 -15.41 -8.66 -21.16
N LEU A 10 -15.75 -7.51 -21.74
CA LEU A 10 -15.34 -6.19 -21.25
C LEU A 10 -15.94 -5.85 -19.88
N ALA A 11 -17.20 -6.26 -19.62
CA ALA A 11 -17.83 -6.08 -18.32
C ALA A 11 -17.18 -6.95 -17.23
N LEU A 12 -16.57 -8.09 -17.59
CA LEU A 12 -15.89 -8.97 -16.64
C LEU A 12 -14.48 -8.47 -16.21
N ALA A 13 -13.82 -7.63 -17.00
CA ALA A 13 -12.55 -7.00 -16.61
C ALA A 13 -12.74 -5.86 -15.59
N ALA A 14 -13.98 -5.35 -15.46
CA ALA A 14 -14.37 -4.33 -14.50
C ALA A 14 -14.71 -4.88 -13.11
N TYR A 15 -14.68 -6.20 -12.89
CA TYR A 15 -14.53 -6.79 -11.54
C TYR A 15 -13.07 -6.63 -11.04
N SER A 16 -12.49 -5.48 -11.37
CA SER A 16 -11.22 -4.98 -10.90
C SER A 16 -11.22 -5.10 -9.39
N CYS A 17 -10.14 -5.69 -8.87
CA CYS A 17 -9.91 -5.90 -7.46
C CYS A 17 -10.13 -4.59 -6.68
N GLY A 18 -11.32 -4.44 -6.11
CA GLY A 18 -11.67 -3.40 -5.16
C GLY A 18 -11.13 -3.77 -3.79
N GLY A 19 -9.81 -3.84 -3.68
CA GLY A 19 -9.10 -3.99 -2.43
C GLY A 19 -8.27 -2.73 -2.19
N SER A 20 -8.94 -1.62 -1.92
CA SER A 20 -8.27 -0.51 -1.25
C SER A 20 -7.98 -1.00 0.16
N ASN A 21 -6.87 -1.75 0.30
CA ASN A 21 -6.24 -1.96 1.59
C ASN A 21 -5.84 -0.56 2.04
N ASN A 22 -6.75 0.14 2.72
CA ASN A 22 -6.41 1.30 3.51
C ASN A 22 -5.62 0.78 4.73
N SER A 23 -4.51 0.08 4.49
CA SER A 23 -3.37 0.18 5.38
C SER A 23 -2.94 1.62 5.20
N GLU A 24 -3.44 2.50 6.08
CA GLU A 24 -2.98 3.87 6.19
C GLU A 24 -1.47 3.82 6.02
N SER A 25 -1.01 4.27 4.85
CA SER A 25 0.40 4.18 4.53
C SER A 25 1.06 5.20 5.42
N CYS A 26 1.58 4.72 6.56
CA CYS A 26 2.35 5.54 7.46
C CYS A 26 3.41 6.24 6.66
N THR A 27 3.32 7.56 6.60
CA THR A 27 4.31 8.35 5.88
C THR A 27 4.95 9.32 6.86
N TYR A 28 6.26 9.40 6.81
CA TYR A 28 7.04 10.34 7.59
C TYR A 28 7.98 11.07 6.64
N ASN A 29 7.85 12.40 6.57
CA ASN A 29 8.58 13.22 5.61
C ASN A 29 8.44 12.74 4.14
N GLY A 30 7.27 12.22 3.76
CA GLY A 30 7.03 11.69 2.41
C GLY A 30 7.62 10.30 2.15
N HIS A 31 8.20 9.66 3.15
CA HIS A 31 8.69 8.27 3.07
C HIS A 31 7.67 7.31 3.67
N VAL A 32 7.41 6.21 2.97
CA VAL A 32 6.59 5.11 3.50
C VAL A 32 7.36 4.42 4.63
N LEU A 33 6.70 4.30 5.78
CA LEU A 33 7.21 3.58 6.94
C LEU A 33 6.71 2.14 6.94
N TYR A 34 7.56 1.28 7.47
CA TYR A 34 7.34 -0.15 7.63
C TYR A 34 7.50 -0.51 9.10
N VAL A 35 6.60 -1.33 9.62
CA VAL A 35 6.69 -1.85 10.99
C VAL A 35 7.66 -3.02 11.01
N GLY A 36 8.71 -2.92 11.82
CA GLY A 36 9.65 -4.01 12.07
C GLY A 36 9.16 -4.97 13.15
N GLU A 37 9.77 -6.16 13.21
CA GLU A 37 9.38 -7.26 14.10
C GLU A 37 9.36 -6.90 15.60
N LYS A 38 10.15 -5.90 16.02
CA LYS A 38 10.20 -5.41 17.40
C LYS A 38 9.21 -4.27 17.69
N GLY A 39 8.31 -3.96 16.77
CA GLY A 39 7.29 -2.91 16.91
C GLY A 39 7.81 -1.48 16.79
N GLY A 40 8.98 -1.29 16.16
CA GLY A 40 9.48 0.02 15.74
C GLY A 40 9.31 0.22 14.24
N CYS A 41 9.21 1.46 13.78
CA CYS A 41 9.04 1.76 12.36
C CYS A 41 10.33 2.23 11.73
N TYR A 42 10.47 1.92 10.45
CA TYR A 42 11.61 2.34 9.66
C TYR A 42 11.17 2.70 8.25
N TYR A 43 11.94 3.54 7.58
CA TYR A 43 11.83 3.77 6.14
C TYR A 43 13.15 3.43 5.45
N PHE A 44 13.12 3.35 4.12
CA PHE A 44 14.33 3.24 3.32
C PHE A 44 14.75 4.63 2.86
N SER A 45 15.96 5.05 3.24
CA SER A 45 16.60 6.26 2.70
C SER A 45 16.91 6.09 1.21
N SER A 46 17.23 7.19 0.52
CA SER A 46 17.60 7.16 -0.91
C SER A 46 18.78 6.23 -1.22
N GLY A 47 19.62 5.92 -0.23
CA GLY A 47 20.73 4.96 -0.35
C GLY A 47 20.35 3.51 -0.05
N GLY A 48 19.07 3.20 0.12
CA GLY A 48 18.58 1.85 0.44
C GLY A 48 18.86 1.39 1.88
N SER A 49 19.37 2.28 2.74
CA SER A 49 19.62 1.99 4.15
C SER A 49 18.33 2.17 4.96
N LYS A 50 18.09 1.25 5.92
CA LYS A 50 16.97 1.34 6.84
C LYS A 50 17.23 2.41 7.88
N GLU A 51 16.29 3.33 8.02
CA GLU A 51 16.34 4.39 9.01
C GLU A 51 15.13 4.28 9.93
N TYR A 52 15.41 4.11 11.22
CA TYR A 52 14.39 3.95 12.23
C TYR A 52 13.87 5.31 12.68
N VAL A 53 12.55 5.42 12.82
CA VAL A 53 11.89 6.61 13.35
C VAL A 53 11.39 6.35 14.77
N ASP A 54 11.10 7.44 15.48
CA ASP A 54 10.47 7.34 16.79
C ASP A 54 9.12 6.60 16.71
N LYS A 55 8.82 5.79 17.73
CA LYS A 55 7.60 4.98 17.80
C LYS A 55 6.32 5.82 17.73
N ASN A 56 6.38 7.12 18.06
CA ASN A 56 5.23 8.01 17.92
C ASN A 56 4.77 8.16 16.47
N TYR A 57 5.67 8.01 15.49
CA TYR A 57 5.34 8.05 14.07
C TYR A 57 4.81 6.71 13.54
N CYS A 58 4.87 5.65 14.35
CA CYS A 58 4.25 4.36 14.03
C CYS A 58 2.75 4.30 14.28
N LYS A 59 2.17 5.32 14.93
CA LYS A 59 0.81 5.25 15.47
C LYS A 59 -0.26 5.16 14.39
N GLU A 60 0.04 5.65 13.19
CA GLU A 60 -0.88 5.63 12.06
C GLU A 60 -0.70 4.41 11.15
N CYS A 61 0.03 3.39 11.62
CA CYS A 61 0.36 2.19 10.81
C CYS A 61 -0.50 0.99 11.21
N ASN A 62 -1.62 1.21 11.91
CA ASN A 62 -2.38 0.18 12.60
C ASN A 62 -3.87 0.19 12.25
#